data_AF-W0SFC2-F1
#
_entry.id   AF-W0SFC2-F1
#
_cell.length_a   1.000
_cell.length_b   1.000
_cell.length_c   1.000
_cell.angle_alpha   90.00
_cell.angle_beta   90.00
_cell.angle_gamma   90.00
#
_symmetry.space_group_name_H-M   'P 1'
#
loop_
_entity.id
_entity.type
_entity.pdbx_description
1 polymer ?
#
loop_
_entity_poly.entity_id
_entity_poly.type
_entity_poly.pdbx_seq_one_letter_code
_entity_poly.pdbx_strand_id
1 'polypeptide(L)'
;MRTGKHWIVSAALSCCACVAWAQAALPSDFDIRQAQQRMRDAMGTGSSQSSTPPPLPVVPRIERLPMPKANQSDIGQIAESFRSLPISKPASSDRGPELMVFVSFSIPRPSLERIVAESERTGAVLVMRGLKGNSLTRMGEEVAQLIGKRQVTAIIHPPAFTQFKVTQVPALVLANASQATRIGTDGCASPSSFVKVDGDVSQGYALGLIERQAPAWSEAARRFAAKLEERRP
;
A
#
# COMPACT_ATOMS: atom_id res chain seq x y z
N MET A 1 25.79 53.29 -29.89
CA MET A 1 24.82 53.90 -28.94
C MET A 1 23.63 52.97 -28.80
N ARG A 2 23.00 53.05 -27.64
CA ARG A 2 22.07 52.10 -27.02
C ARG A 2 20.66 52.16 -27.66
N THR A 3 19.91 51.08 -27.44
CA THR A 3 18.43 50.96 -27.33
C THR A 3 17.56 51.02 -28.58
N GLY A 4 16.77 49.95 -28.76
CA GLY A 4 15.59 49.89 -29.63
C GLY A 4 14.86 48.56 -29.45
N LYS A 5 13.91 48.54 -28.51
CA LYS A 5 13.18 47.38 -27.98
C LYS A 5 11.86 47.26 -28.77
N HIS A 6 11.61 46.15 -29.46
CA HIS A 6 10.29 45.83 -30.01
C HIS A 6 9.89 44.39 -29.69
N TRP A 7 8.69 44.28 -29.12
CA TRP A 7 8.07 43.11 -28.53
C TRP A 7 6.87 42.75 -29.40
N ILE A 8 6.85 41.56 -29.99
CA ILE A 8 5.70 40.94 -30.68
C ILE A 8 5.86 39.44 -30.36
N VAL A 9 5.23 38.86 -29.33
CA VAL A 9 3.81 38.49 -29.13
C VAL A 9 3.29 37.47 -30.16
N SER A 10 2.85 36.32 -29.62
CA SER A 10 2.00 35.26 -30.20
C SER A 10 2.70 34.19 -31.06
N ALA A 11 2.37 32.90 -30.99
CA ALA A 11 1.28 32.20 -30.31
C ALA A 11 1.72 30.78 -29.91
N ALA A 12 1.44 30.40 -28.67
CA ALA A 12 1.52 29.02 -28.21
C ALA A 12 0.33 28.24 -28.78
N LEU A 13 0.60 27.27 -29.66
CA LEU A 13 -0.38 26.27 -30.08
C LEU A 13 -0.51 25.22 -28.97
N SER A 14 -1.29 25.58 -27.95
CA SER A 14 -1.75 24.65 -26.91
C SER A 14 -2.79 23.73 -27.52
N CYS A 15 -2.37 22.52 -27.89
CA CYS A 15 -3.26 21.45 -28.34
C CYS A 15 -3.97 20.87 -27.11
N CYS A 16 -5.05 21.55 -26.70
CA CYS A 16 -5.96 21.07 -25.67
C CYS A 16 -6.84 19.98 -26.28
N ALA A 17 -6.43 18.72 -26.17
CA ALA A 17 -7.28 17.59 -26.48
C ALA A 17 -8.43 17.55 -25.46
N CYS A 18 -9.59 18.10 -25.84
CA CYS A 18 -10.83 17.94 -25.10
C CYS A 18 -11.20 16.46 -25.03
N VAL A 19 -11.00 15.85 -23.88
CA VAL A 19 -11.64 14.58 -23.53
C VAL A 19 -13.12 14.88 -23.30
N ALA A 20 -13.97 14.56 -24.28
CA ALA A 20 -15.41 14.64 -24.15
C ALA A 20 -15.88 13.50 -23.22
N TRP A 21 -16.11 13.84 -21.95
CA TRP A 21 -16.81 12.95 -21.03
C TRP A 21 -18.28 12.87 -21.48
N ALA A 22 -18.69 11.71 -22.01
CA ALA A 22 -20.09 11.39 -22.21
C ALA A 22 -20.75 11.28 -20.84
N GLN A 23 -21.35 12.38 -20.38
CA GLN A 23 -22.23 12.34 -19.22
C GLN A 23 -23.50 11.61 -19.66
N ALA A 24 -23.71 10.39 -19.16
CA ALA A 24 -24.98 9.72 -19.30
C ALA A 24 -26.01 10.54 -18.52
N ALA A 25 -26.66 11.49 -19.20
CA ALA A 25 -27.74 12.27 -18.64
C ALA A 25 -28.83 11.31 -18.18
N LEU A 26 -29.27 11.48 -16.93
CA LEU A 26 -30.38 10.71 -16.40
C LEU A 26 -31.63 10.96 -17.26
N PRO A 27 -32.43 9.92 -17.56
CA PRO A 27 -33.62 10.07 -18.39
C PRO A 27 -34.56 11.10 -17.77
N SER A 28 -35.15 11.94 -18.62
CA SER A 28 -36.07 12.98 -18.17
C SER A 28 -37.42 12.38 -17.78
N ASP A 29 -38.22 13.10 -16.98
CA ASP A 29 -39.59 12.67 -16.62
C ASP A 29 -40.46 12.37 -17.85
N PHE A 30 -40.19 13.05 -18.96
CA PHE A 30 -40.89 12.79 -20.22
C PHE A 30 -40.56 11.40 -20.78
N ASP A 31 -39.28 11.02 -20.77
CA ASP A 31 -38.81 9.71 -21.27
C ASP A 31 -39.38 8.58 -20.43
N ILE A 32 -39.43 8.76 -19.11
CA ILE A 32 -39.98 7.78 -18.17
C ILE A 32 -41.48 7.57 -18.43
N ARG A 33 -42.25 8.65 -18.62
CA ARG A 33 -43.69 8.54 -18.92
C ARG A 33 -43.97 7.89 -20.26
N GLN A 34 -43.18 8.21 -21.28
CA GLN A 34 -43.32 7.61 -22.61
C GLN A 34 -43.03 6.10 -22.56
N ALA A 35 -42.02 5.67 -21.81
CA ALA A 35 -41.72 4.26 -21.61
C ALA A 35 -42.86 3.52 -20.88
N GLN A 36 -43.45 4.14 -19.86
CA GLN A 36 -44.59 3.57 -19.12
C GLN A 36 -45.86 3.45 -19.97
N GLN A 37 -46.10 4.36 -20.92
CA GLN A 37 -47.23 4.28 -21.85
C GLN A 37 -47.05 3.11 -22.82
N ARG A 38 -45.88 2.99 -23.46
CA ARG A 38 -45.58 1.85 -24.35
C ARG A 38 -45.74 0.50 -23.66
N MET A 39 -45.34 0.41 -22.39
CA MET A 39 -45.49 -0.83 -21.61
C MET A 39 -46.96 -1.16 -21.33
N ARG A 40 -47.79 -0.13 -21.07
CA ARG A 40 -49.23 -0.31 -20.86
C ARG A 40 -49.94 -0.70 -22.14
N ASP A 41 -49.58 -0.11 -23.27
CA ASP A 41 -50.16 -0.47 -24.58
C ASP A 41 -49.80 -1.91 -24.96
N ALA A 42 -48.57 -2.33 -24.68
CA ALA A 42 -48.13 -3.72 -24.86
C ALA A 42 -48.84 -4.72 -23.94
N MET A 43 -49.27 -4.30 -22.75
CA MET A 43 -50.04 -5.14 -21.82
C MET A 43 -51.56 -5.04 -21.98
N GLY A 44 -52.06 -4.02 -22.68
CA GLY A 44 -53.49 -3.74 -22.86
C GLY A 44 -54.16 -4.47 -24.02
N THR A 45 -53.38 -5.05 -24.95
CA THR A 45 -53.93 -5.89 -26.03
C THR A 45 -54.13 -7.32 -25.55
N GLY A 46 -55.14 -7.51 -24.70
CA GLY A 46 -55.73 -8.79 -24.42
C GLY A 46 -56.92 -9.06 -25.34
N SER A 47 -56.71 -9.87 -26.39
CA SER A 47 -57.77 -10.73 -26.92
C SER A 47 -57.19 -12.09 -27.33
N SER A 48 -57.39 -13.05 -26.44
CA SER A 48 -57.43 -14.51 -26.58
C SER A 48 -57.21 -15.10 -27.98
N GLN A 49 -56.13 -15.88 -28.18
CA GLN A 49 -56.17 -17.30 -28.56
C GLN A 49 -54.79 -17.90 -28.90
N SER A 50 -54.66 -19.18 -28.56
CA SER A 50 -53.64 -20.18 -28.91
C SER A 50 -52.34 -20.22 -28.08
N SER A 51 -52.39 -21.16 -27.15
CA SER A 51 -51.31 -21.84 -26.46
C SER A 51 -50.25 -22.40 -27.40
N THR A 52 -48.98 -22.00 -27.23
CA THR A 52 -47.82 -22.89 -27.00
C THR A 52 -46.62 -22.00 -26.61
N PRO A 53 -46.08 -22.07 -25.37
CA PRO A 53 -44.83 -21.38 -25.05
C PRO A 53 -43.66 -22.04 -25.79
N PRO A 54 -42.67 -21.30 -26.33
CA PRO A 54 -41.43 -21.89 -26.80
C PRO A 54 -40.71 -22.62 -25.66
N PRO A 55 -40.03 -23.75 -25.91
CA PRO A 55 -39.38 -24.51 -24.86
C PRO A 55 -38.27 -23.65 -24.23
N LEU A 56 -38.44 -23.30 -22.96
CA LEU A 56 -37.44 -22.60 -22.19
C LEU A 56 -36.20 -23.50 -22.04
N PRO A 57 -34.98 -22.94 -22.08
CA PRO A 57 -33.78 -23.69 -21.74
C PRO A 57 -33.93 -24.25 -20.32
N VAL A 58 -33.80 -25.56 -20.18
CA VAL A 58 -33.92 -26.25 -18.89
C VAL A 58 -32.71 -25.84 -18.04
N VAL A 59 -32.91 -24.84 -17.18
CA VAL A 59 -31.94 -24.52 -16.14
C VAL A 59 -31.86 -25.71 -15.17
N PRO A 60 -30.66 -26.18 -14.82
CA PRO A 60 -30.51 -27.24 -13.82
C PRO A 60 -31.16 -26.77 -12.51
N ARG A 61 -32.08 -27.59 -11.99
CA ARG A 61 -32.80 -27.31 -10.74
C ARG A 61 -31.80 -27.15 -9.60
N ILE A 62 -31.78 -25.97 -8.99
CA ILE A 62 -30.89 -25.59 -7.89
C ILE A 62 -31.06 -26.55 -6.70
N GLU A 63 -32.25 -27.14 -6.55
CA GLU A 63 -32.61 -28.11 -5.52
C GLU A 63 -31.89 -29.46 -5.65
N ARG A 64 -31.27 -29.74 -6.81
CA ARG A 64 -30.46 -30.93 -7.07
C ARG A 64 -28.96 -30.66 -7.01
N LEU A 65 -28.56 -29.44 -6.66
CA LEU A 65 -27.16 -29.17 -6.37
C LEU A 65 -26.82 -29.78 -5.00
N PRO A 66 -25.74 -30.58 -4.89
CA PRO A 66 -25.28 -31.05 -3.60
C PRO A 66 -24.97 -29.83 -2.74
N MET A 67 -25.72 -29.67 -1.64
CA MET A 67 -25.48 -28.59 -0.70
C MET A 67 -24.08 -28.78 -0.11
N PRO A 68 -23.20 -27.75 -0.15
CA PRO A 68 -21.91 -27.86 0.48
C PRO A 68 -22.12 -28.09 1.98
N LYS A 69 -21.71 -29.28 2.46
CA LYS A 69 -21.52 -29.55 3.89
C LYS A 69 -20.31 -28.77 4.37
N ALA A 70 -20.41 -27.45 4.38
CA ALA A 70 -19.46 -26.63 5.10
C ALA A 70 -19.82 -26.75 6.58
N ASN A 71 -18.97 -27.43 7.35
CA ASN A 71 -19.03 -27.35 8.80
C ASN A 71 -18.96 -25.86 9.15
N GLN A 72 -20.01 -25.33 9.79
CA GLN A 72 -20.03 -23.94 10.21
C GLN A 72 -18.97 -23.77 11.29
N SER A 73 -17.75 -23.47 10.87
CA SER A 73 -16.66 -23.14 11.77
C SER A 73 -17.07 -21.86 12.52
N ASP A 74 -17.14 -21.99 13.84
CA ASP A 74 -17.44 -20.91 14.76
C ASP A 74 -16.52 -19.71 14.47
N ILE A 75 -17.13 -18.59 14.10
CA ILE A 75 -16.43 -17.35 13.70
C ILE A 75 -15.53 -16.88 14.85
N GLY A 76 -15.91 -17.13 16.11
CA GLY A 76 -15.07 -16.86 17.27
C GLY A 76 -13.77 -17.64 17.21
N GLN A 77 -13.84 -18.98 17.07
CA GLN A 77 -12.64 -19.82 16.98
C GLN A 77 -11.70 -19.42 15.82
N ILE A 78 -12.26 -18.94 14.71
CA ILE A 78 -11.47 -18.36 13.61
C ILE A 78 -10.81 -17.04 14.06
N ALA A 79 -11.55 -16.13 14.69
CA ALA A 79 -10.98 -14.88 15.20
C ALA A 79 -9.86 -15.11 16.23
N GLU A 80 -10.06 -16.04 17.17
CA GLU A 80 -9.06 -16.43 18.18
C GLU A 80 -7.83 -17.08 17.54
N SER A 81 -8.01 -18.01 16.60
CA SER A 81 -6.90 -18.63 15.88
C SER A 81 -6.10 -17.58 15.08
N PHE A 82 -6.76 -16.64 14.40
CA PHE A 82 -6.10 -15.52 13.75
C PHE A 82 -5.34 -14.62 14.73
N ARG A 83 -5.92 -14.30 15.89
CA ARG A 83 -5.28 -13.45 16.92
C ARG A 83 -4.04 -14.11 17.53
N SER A 84 -3.99 -15.45 17.58
CA SER A 84 -2.83 -16.21 18.05
C SER A 84 -1.67 -16.28 17.05
N LEU A 85 -1.89 -15.97 15.77
CA LEU A 85 -0.82 -15.91 14.78
C LEU A 85 0.13 -14.74 15.12
N PRO A 86 1.46 -14.94 15.04
CA PRO A 86 2.44 -13.88 15.34
C PRO A 86 2.33 -12.67 14.40
N ILE A 87 1.65 -12.83 13.26
CA ILE A 87 1.35 -11.77 12.28
C ILE A 87 0.25 -10.81 12.80
N SER A 88 -0.63 -11.27 13.69
CA SER A 88 -1.83 -10.55 14.11
C SER A 88 -1.71 -9.83 15.44
N LYS A 89 -0.54 -9.85 16.10
CA LYS A 89 -0.33 -9.02 17.29
C LYS A 89 -0.29 -7.56 16.84
N PRO A 90 -1.31 -6.72 17.13
CA PRO A 90 -1.14 -5.30 17.00
C PRO A 90 0.07 -4.92 17.86
N ALA A 91 0.99 -4.16 17.27
CA ALA A 91 2.09 -3.59 18.03
C ALA A 91 1.51 -2.94 19.28
N SER A 92 1.96 -3.37 20.47
CA SER A 92 1.56 -2.70 21.70
C SER A 92 1.84 -1.20 21.50
N SER A 93 0.81 -0.38 21.72
CA SER A 93 0.82 1.07 21.47
C SER A 93 1.83 1.83 22.35
N ASP A 94 2.54 1.11 23.21
CA ASP A 94 3.58 1.59 24.10
C ASP A 94 5.00 1.15 23.68
N ARG A 95 5.14 0.54 22.48
CA ARG A 95 6.46 0.39 21.88
C ARG A 95 6.93 1.78 21.47
N GLY A 96 7.98 2.26 22.12
CA GLY A 96 8.67 3.49 21.76
C GLY A 96 9.16 3.49 20.30
N PRO A 97 9.97 4.49 19.91
CA PRO A 97 10.37 4.67 18.52
C PRO A 97 10.95 3.40 17.88
N GLU A 98 10.47 3.06 16.69
CA GLU A 98 10.89 1.92 15.88
C GLU A 98 11.79 2.40 14.74
N LEU A 99 12.90 1.68 14.53
CA LEU A 99 13.85 1.94 13.46
C LEU A 99 13.58 0.97 12.30
N MET A 100 13.35 1.52 11.12
CA MET A 100 13.02 0.77 9.91
C MET A 100 13.99 1.15 8.79
N VAL A 101 14.42 0.19 7.98
CA VAL A 101 15.22 0.45 6.77
C VAL A 101 14.48 -0.12 5.57
N PHE A 102 14.08 0.78 4.68
CA PHE A 102 13.36 0.48 3.46
C PHE A 102 14.35 0.09 2.38
N VAL A 103 14.20 -1.13 1.84
CA VAL A 103 15.14 -1.71 0.88
C VAL A 103 14.42 -2.38 -0.28
N SER A 104 15.16 -2.60 -1.36
CA SER A 104 14.73 -3.40 -2.51
C SER A 104 15.92 -4.18 -3.09
N PHE A 105 15.64 -5.15 -3.94
CA PHE A 105 16.68 -5.87 -4.70
C PHE A 105 17.24 -5.12 -5.90
N SER A 106 16.82 -3.87 -6.15
CA SER A 106 17.52 -3.01 -7.11
C SER A 106 18.81 -2.42 -6.52
N ILE A 107 19.01 -2.54 -5.21
CA ILE A 107 20.24 -2.15 -4.50
C ILE A 107 21.33 -3.20 -4.75
N PRO A 108 22.60 -2.80 -4.95
CA PRO A 108 23.71 -3.74 -5.06
C PRO A 108 23.83 -4.66 -3.84
N ARG A 109 24.18 -5.93 -4.08
CA ARG A 109 24.34 -6.95 -3.03
C ARG A 109 25.29 -6.52 -1.89
N PRO A 110 26.46 -5.91 -2.15
CA PRO A 110 27.34 -5.46 -1.07
C PRO A 110 26.71 -4.41 -0.15
N SER A 111 25.93 -3.47 -0.71
CA SER A 111 25.20 -2.47 0.08
C SER A 111 24.11 -3.14 0.93
N LEU A 112 23.38 -4.11 0.38
CA LEU A 112 22.38 -4.88 1.14
C LEU A 112 23.01 -5.66 2.30
N GLU A 113 24.14 -6.32 2.10
CA GLU A 113 24.85 -7.06 3.15
C GLU A 113 25.32 -6.14 4.28
N ARG A 114 25.81 -4.94 3.94
CA ARG A 114 26.16 -3.90 4.92
C ARG A 114 24.93 -3.45 5.73
N ILE A 115 23.82 -3.17 5.05
CA ILE A 115 22.56 -2.77 5.70
C ILE A 115 22.08 -3.85 6.67
N VAL A 116 22.08 -5.11 6.26
CA VAL A 116 21.69 -6.25 7.10
C VAL A 116 22.60 -6.34 8.34
N ALA A 117 23.91 -6.21 8.17
CA ALA A 117 24.87 -6.27 9.27
C ALA A 117 24.68 -5.14 10.29
N GLU A 118 24.34 -3.92 9.84
CA GLU A 118 24.03 -2.80 10.71
C GLU A 118 22.66 -2.99 11.40
N SER A 119 21.66 -3.49 10.67
CA SER A 119 20.31 -3.74 11.20
C SER A 119 20.27 -4.82 12.28
N GLU A 120 21.13 -5.82 12.18
CA GLU A 120 21.32 -6.85 13.23
C GLU A 120 21.77 -6.23 14.56
N ARG A 121 22.59 -5.18 14.51
CA ARG A 121 23.10 -4.50 15.72
C ARG A 121 22.08 -3.52 16.29
N THR A 122 21.43 -2.74 15.44
CA THR A 122 20.43 -1.75 15.88
C THR A 122 19.10 -2.37 16.29
N GLY A 123 18.80 -3.56 15.77
CA GLY A 123 17.47 -4.17 15.81
C GLY A 123 16.51 -3.50 14.84
N ALA A 124 17.02 -2.89 13.76
CA ALA A 124 16.19 -2.27 12.74
C ALA A 124 15.43 -3.33 11.93
N VAL A 125 14.18 -3.02 11.60
CA VAL A 125 13.34 -3.87 10.74
C VAL A 125 13.59 -3.51 9.28
N LEU A 126 13.89 -4.51 8.46
CA LEU A 126 14.00 -4.33 7.02
C LEU A 126 12.62 -4.38 6.39
N VAL A 127 12.27 -3.34 5.62
CA VAL A 127 10.95 -3.19 5.00
C VAL A 127 11.10 -3.24 3.49
N MET A 128 10.41 -4.19 2.86
CA MET A 128 10.52 -4.43 1.42
C MET A 128 9.20 -4.11 0.72
N ARG A 129 9.27 -3.45 -0.44
CA ARG A 129 8.09 -3.01 -1.19
C ARG A 129 7.36 -4.16 -1.88
N GLY A 130 8.09 -5.19 -2.30
CA GLY A 130 7.52 -6.24 -3.15
C GLY A 130 8.51 -7.35 -3.45
N LEU A 131 8.11 -8.20 -4.39
CA LEU A 131 8.73 -9.50 -4.66
C LEU A 131 9.80 -9.42 -5.75
N LYS A 132 10.85 -10.23 -5.64
CA LYS A 132 11.80 -10.45 -6.73
C LYS A 132 11.13 -11.26 -7.83
N GLY A 133 10.91 -10.66 -9.00
CA GLY A 133 10.40 -11.36 -10.18
C GLY A 133 9.04 -12.05 -9.99
N ASN A 134 8.11 -11.40 -9.28
CA ASN A 134 6.75 -11.88 -9.02
C ASN A 134 6.61 -13.18 -8.21
N SER A 135 7.65 -13.62 -7.49
CA SER A 135 7.60 -14.82 -6.63
C SER A 135 7.94 -14.51 -5.18
N LEU A 136 7.01 -14.81 -4.26
CA LEU A 136 7.23 -14.77 -2.81
C LEU A 136 8.31 -15.75 -2.38
N THR A 137 8.35 -16.93 -2.99
CA THR A 137 9.30 -18.00 -2.64
C THR A 137 10.73 -17.60 -2.98
N ARG A 138 10.98 -17.11 -4.21
CA ARG A 138 12.31 -16.64 -4.61
C ARG A 138 12.76 -15.42 -3.79
N MET A 139 11.81 -14.54 -3.45
CA MET A 139 12.07 -13.42 -2.54
C MET A 139 12.54 -13.93 -1.18
N GLY A 140 11.82 -14.88 -0.60
CA GLY A 140 12.15 -15.48 0.69
C GLY A 140 13.51 -16.17 0.68
N GLU A 141 13.84 -16.92 -0.36
CA GLU A 141 15.14 -17.58 -0.52
C GLU A 141 16.29 -16.58 -0.61
N GLU A 142 16.15 -15.52 -1.39
CA GLU A 142 17.18 -14.48 -1.55
C GLU A 142 17.36 -13.66 -0.27
N VAL A 143 16.27 -13.30 0.39
CA VAL A 143 16.32 -12.67 1.72
C VAL A 143 16.98 -13.62 2.73
N ALA A 144 16.63 -14.90 2.72
CA ALA A 144 17.24 -15.90 3.60
C ALA A 144 18.74 -16.10 3.31
N GLN A 145 19.17 -16.05 2.05
CA GLN A 145 20.59 -16.09 1.68
C GLN A 145 21.34 -14.83 2.10
N LEU A 146 20.71 -13.66 1.99
CA LEU A 146 21.29 -12.37 2.35
C LEU A 146 21.41 -12.21 3.88
N ILE A 147 20.36 -12.60 4.62
CA ILE A 147 20.34 -12.58 6.08
C ILE A 147 21.24 -13.71 6.62
N GLY A 148 21.23 -14.88 5.98
CA GLY A 148 22.02 -16.03 6.37
C GLY A 148 21.70 -16.46 7.80
N LYS A 149 22.70 -16.40 8.69
CA LYS A 149 22.56 -16.71 10.13
C LYS A 149 22.30 -15.48 11.00
N ARG A 150 22.20 -14.29 10.40
CA ARG A 150 22.05 -13.03 11.13
C ARG A 150 20.64 -12.91 11.69
N GLN A 151 20.52 -12.32 12.87
CA GLN A 151 19.22 -12.11 13.50
C GLN A 151 18.64 -10.76 13.09
N VAL A 152 18.03 -10.71 11.91
CA VAL A 152 17.38 -9.50 11.37
C VAL A 152 15.93 -9.78 11.02
N THR A 153 15.03 -8.90 11.44
CA THR A 153 13.62 -8.96 11.05
C THR A 153 13.45 -8.31 9.69
N ALA A 154 12.89 -9.04 8.73
CA ALA A 154 12.53 -8.52 7.41
C ALA A 154 11.04 -8.76 7.14
N ILE A 155 10.35 -7.73 6.65
CA ILE A 155 8.91 -7.76 6.35
C ILE A 155 8.66 -7.22 4.94
N ILE A 156 7.64 -7.75 4.28
CA ILE A 156 7.14 -7.24 3.00
C ILE A 156 5.91 -6.40 3.32
N HIS A 157 6.03 -5.07 3.21
CA HIS A 157 4.95 -4.14 3.55
C HIS A 157 4.87 -2.97 2.55
N PRO A 158 4.40 -3.19 1.31
CA PRO A 158 4.23 -2.14 0.31
C PRO A 158 3.52 -0.88 0.81
N PRO A 159 2.42 -0.95 1.60
CA PRO A 159 1.74 0.26 2.09
C PRO A 159 2.61 1.16 2.98
N ALA A 160 3.68 0.63 3.58
CA ALA A 160 4.55 1.41 4.46
C ALA A 160 5.39 2.43 3.65
N PHE A 161 5.67 2.11 2.37
CA PHE A 161 6.39 3.04 1.50
C PHE A 161 5.56 4.30 1.25
N THR A 162 4.24 4.15 1.04
CA THR A 162 3.33 5.28 0.92
C THR A 162 3.18 6.00 2.26
N GLN A 163 2.96 5.25 3.34
CA GLN A 163 2.79 5.77 4.71
C GLN A 163 3.93 6.71 5.12
N PHE A 164 5.18 6.33 4.87
CA PHE A 164 6.37 7.10 5.25
C PHE A 164 6.97 7.92 4.10
N LYS A 165 6.23 8.09 2.99
CA LYS A 165 6.65 8.86 1.81
C LYS A 165 8.03 8.46 1.28
N VAL A 166 8.30 7.15 1.26
CA VAL A 166 9.53 6.56 0.73
C VAL A 166 9.39 6.38 -0.78
N THR A 167 9.99 7.28 -1.54
CA THR A 167 9.98 7.27 -3.02
C THR A 167 11.23 6.64 -3.62
N GLN A 168 12.33 6.58 -2.85
CA GLN A 168 13.62 6.04 -3.25
C GLN A 168 14.15 5.10 -2.16
N VAL A 169 14.99 4.16 -2.57
CA VAL A 169 15.61 3.18 -1.67
C VAL A 169 17.13 3.12 -1.91
N PRO A 170 17.94 2.88 -0.87
CA PRO A 170 17.52 2.67 0.52
C PRO A 170 17.07 3.96 1.23
N ALA A 171 16.22 3.80 2.25
CA ALA A 171 15.82 4.90 3.13
C ALA A 171 15.67 4.42 4.58
N LEU A 172 16.19 5.19 5.52
CA LEU A 172 16.09 4.92 6.96
C LEU A 172 14.97 5.76 7.54
N VAL A 173 14.06 5.14 8.28
CA VAL A 173 12.90 5.78 8.91
C VAL A 173 12.92 5.47 10.39
N LEU A 174 12.75 6.51 11.21
CA LEU A 174 12.53 6.41 12.64
C LEU A 174 11.11 6.90 12.91
N ALA A 175 10.25 6.03 13.46
CA ALA A 175 8.82 6.31 13.60
C ALA A 175 8.31 5.95 14.99
N ASN A 176 7.33 6.71 15.49
CA ASN A 176 6.60 6.34 16.70
C ASN A 176 5.46 5.41 16.29
N ALA A 177 5.58 4.11 16.59
CA ALA A 177 4.65 3.09 16.10
C ALA A 177 3.17 3.41 16.40
N SER A 178 2.87 3.97 17.57
CA SER A 178 1.50 4.35 17.96
C SER A 178 0.96 5.59 17.26
N GLN A 179 1.83 6.49 16.79
CA GLN A 179 1.43 7.72 16.11
C GLN A 179 1.45 7.56 14.59
N ALA A 180 2.38 6.77 14.07
CA ALA A 180 2.55 6.51 12.65
C ALA A 180 1.39 5.69 12.07
N THR A 181 0.64 4.96 12.91
CA THR A 181 -0.60 4.26 12.52
C THR A 181 -1.79 5.20 12.28
N ARG A 182 -1.68 6.48 12.67
CA ARG A 182 -2.67 7.50 12.29
C ARG A 182 -2.41 7.94 10.86
N ILE A 183 -3.16 7.33 9.94
CA ILE A 183 -3.06 7.56 8.50
C ILE A 183 -4.05 8.64 8.07
N GLY A 184 -3.57 9.64 7.34
CA GLY A 184 -4.38 10.68 6.72
C GLY A 184 -5.21 10.17 5.54
N THR A 185 -6.08 11.02 4.99
CA THR A 185 -6.89 10.68 3.81
C THR A 185 -6.06 10.42 2.56
N ASP A 186 -4.80 10.88 2.55
CA ASP A 186 -3.79 10.66 1.52
C ASP A 186 -2.98 9.36 1.70
N GLY A 187 -3.32 8.53 2.68
CA GLY A 187 -2.60 7.29 2.97
C GLY A 187 -1.23 7.51 3.65
N CYS A 188 -0.93 8.73 4.08
CA CYS A 188 0.35 9.08 4.71
C CYS A 188 0.25 9.16 6.23
N ALA A 189 1.32 8.81 6.93
CA ALA A 189 1.45 9.09 8.36
C ALA A 189 1.64 10.59 8.61
N SER A 190 1.26 11.05 9.81
CA SER A 190 1.52 12.44 10.23
C SER A 190 3.01 12.77 10.11
N PRO A 191 3.42 13.91 9.50
CA PRO A 191 4.83 14.28 9.39
C PRO A 191 5.56 14.43 10.75
N SER A 192 4.83 14.66 11.83
CA SER A 192 5.40 14.70 13.19
C SER A 192 5.62 13.32 13.82
N SER A 193 5.08 12.25 13.20
CA SER A 193 5.10 10.89 13.74
C SER A 193 6.29 10.05 13.25
N PHE A 194 7.08 10.58 12.30
CA PHE A 194 8.30 9.94 11.82
C PHE A 194 9.33 10.96 11.32
N VAL A 195 10.57 10.51 11.18
CA VAL A 195 11.65 11.21 10.45
C VAL A 195 12.33 10.22 9.51
N LYS A 196 12.79 10.69 8.36
CA LYS A 196 13.40 9.86 7.31
C LYS A 196 14.71 10.47 6.82
N VAL A 197 15.65 9.60 6.49
CA VAL A 197 16.87 9.91 5.74
C VAL A 197 16.90 9.02 4.50
N ASP A 198 16.97 9.64 3.32
CA ASP A 198 17.07 8.93 2.05
C ASP A 198 18.53 8.75 1.61
N GLY A 199 18.83 7.62 0.95
CA GLY A 199 20.13 7.36 0.32
C GLY A 199 20.91 6.19 0.93
N ASP A 200 21.91 5.70 0.18
CA ASP A 200 22.83 4.63 0.62
C ASP A 200 23.88 5.17 1.58
N VAL A 201 23.46 5.39 2.83
CA VAL A 201 24.32 5.84 3.93
C VAL A 201 24.37 4.78 5.03
N SER A 202 25.31 4.90 5.96
CA SER A 202 25.32 4.04 7.16
C SER A 202 24.23 4.44 8.15
N GLN A 203 23.74 3.46 8.90
CA GLN A 203 22.76 3.71 9.97
C GLN A 203 23.32 4.68 11.00
N GLY A 204 24.61 4.57 11.34
CA GLY A 204 25.28 5.51 12.24
C GLY A 204 25.28 6.94 11.71
N TYR A 205 25.58 7.12 10.41
CA TYR A 205 25.51 8.43 9.77
C TYR A 205 24.08 9.00 9.76
N ALA A 206 23.10 8.20 9.35
CA ALA A 206 21.70 8.62 9.29
C ALA A 206 21.15 9.00 10.67
N LEU A 207 21.45 8.22 11.70
CA LEU A 207 21.05 8.50 13.08
C LEU A 207 21.73 9.77 13.61
N GLY A 208 23.02 9.97 13.34
CA GLY A 208 23.71 11.21 13.70
C GLY A 208 23.17 12.43 12.95
N LEU A 209 22.73 12.26 11.70
CA LEU A 209 22.07 13.31 10.93
C LEU A 209 20.71 13.68 11.57
N ILE A 210 19.88 12.69 11.89
CA ILE A 210 18.60 12.87 12.58
C ILE A 210 18.80 13.58 13.91
N GLU A 211 19.80 13.18 14.70
CA GLU A 211 20.10 13.79 15.99
C GLU A 211 20.35 15.31 15.87
N ARG A 212 21.12 15.72 14.86
CA ARG A 212 21.47 17.13 14.64
C ARG A 212 20.35 17.95 14.00
N GLN A 213 19.58 17.35 13.09
CA GLN A 213 18.61 18.07 12.26
C GLN A 213 17.17 17.98 12.78
N ALA A 214 16.85 16.99 13.61
CA ALA A 214 15.52 16.77 14.15
C ALA A 214 15.57 16.59 15.68
N PRO A 215 15.61 17.69 16.46
CA PRO A 215 15.76 17.64 17.92
C PRO A 215 14.72 16.78 18.63
N ALA A 216 13.48 16.76 18.11
CA ALA A 216 12.38 15.92 18.63
C ALA A 216 12.66 14.41 18.55
N TRP A 217 13.58 13.97 17.69
CA TRP A 217 13.99 12.58 17.50
C TRP A 217 15.38 12.28 18.06
N SER A 218 16.06 13.26 18.66
CA SER A 218 17.47 13.17 19.05
C SER A 218 17.72 12.06 20.09
N GLU A 219 16.87 11.93 21.09
CA GLU A 219 16.99 10.88 22.13
C GLU A 219 16.83 9.49 21.53
N ALA A 220 15.81 9.31 20.68
CA ALA A 220 15.56 8.06 19.99
C ALA A 220 16.74 7.70 19.07
N ALA A 221 17.25 8.66 18.30
CA ALA A 221 18.40 8.48 17.43
C ALA A 221 19.66 8.06 18.22
N ARG A 222 19.97 8.72 19.34
CA ARG A 222 21.08 8.35 20.23
C ARG A 222 20.94 6.92 20.76
N ARG A 223 19.74 6.52 21.16
CA ARG A 223 19.48 5.17 21.68
C ARG A 223 19.81 4.08 20.64
N PHE A 224 19.44 4.29 19.38
CA PHE A 224 19.78 3.35 18.31
C PHE A 224 21.26 3.44 17.91
N ALA A 225 21.85 4.63 17.92
CA ALA A 225 23.27 4.82 17.62
C ALA A 225 24.17 4.13 18.65
N ALA A 226 23.82 4.18 19.94
CA ALA A 226 24.55 3.48 21.00
C ALA A 226 24.66 1.96 20.74
N LYS A 227 23.61 1.33 20.22
CA LYS A 227 23.62 -0.10 19.88
C LYS A 227 24.58 -0.46 18.74
N LEU A 228 24.86 0.48 17.82
CA LEU A 228 25.84 0.26 16.76
C LEU A 228 27.27 0.19 17.31
N GLU A 229 27.56 1.00 18.32
CA GLU A 229 28.89 1.10 18.94
C GLU A 229 29.13 -0.03 19.97
N GLU A 230 28.11 -0.46 20.71
CA GLU A 230 28.22 -1.49 21.76
C GLU A 230 28.66 -2.87 21.25
N ARG A 231 28.45 -3.17 19.95
CA ARG A 231 28.84 -4.44 19.32
C ARG A 231 30.07 -4.32 18.41
N ARG A 232 30.88 -3.29 18.57
CA ARG A 232 32.17 -3.19 17.87
C ARG A 232 33.15 -4.21 18.52
N PRO A 233 33.64 -5.23 17.79
CA PRO A 233 34.60 -6.19 18.34
C PRO A 233 35.92 -5.53 18.72
#